data_AF-A0AAW2NYN9-F1
#
_entry.id   AF-A0AAW2NYN9-F1
#
_cell.length_a   1.000
_cell.length_b   1.000
_cell.length_c   1.000
_cell.angle_alpha   90.00
_cell.angle_beta   90.00
_cell.angle_gamma   90.00
#
_symmetry.space_group_name_H-M   'P 1'
#
loop_
_entity.id
_entity.type
_entity.pdbx_description
1 polymer ?
#
loop_
_entity_poly.entity_id
_entity_poly.type
_entity_poly.pdbx_seq_one_letter_code
_entity_poly.pdbx_strand_id
1 'polypeptide(L)'
;MSMAVYYTKLKKLWDEFASLDPLPPSSCGTSKKLRNQIGSNQLMQFLMGLSDAYDHVRNEVLLMDPLPTAAKAYSMFLRVEKQREIQSGILGLDGEGVMAAQSGDLGRQMPNKGPAKSRGFVDKRQLL
;
A
#
# COMPACT_ATOMS: atom_id res chain seq x y z
N MET A 1 13.80 -18.73 -4.41
CA MET A 1 14.33 -17.72 -3.47
C MET A 1 13.15 -16.90 -2.99
N SER A 2 13.04 -16.59 -1.69
CA SER A 2 11.93 -15.77 -1.20
C SER A 2 12.04 -14.32 -1.70
N MET A 3 10.90 -13.64 -1.80
CA MET A 3 10.81 -12.26 -2.24
C MET A 3 11.71 -11.34 -1.41
N ALA A 4 11.75 -11.55 -0.09
CA ALA A 4 12.59 -10.78 0.83
C ALA A 4 14.09 -10.92 0.54
N VAL A 5 14.57 -12.14 0.28
CA VAL A 5 15.98 -12.38 -0.03
C VAL A 5 16.33 -11.76 -1.38
N TYR A 6 15.46 -11.92 -2.38
CA TYR A 6 15.67 -11.33 -3.71
C TYR A 6 15.77 -9.80 -3.64
N TYR A 7 14.80 -9.14 -3.03
CA TYR A 7 14.79 -7.68 -2.90
C TYR A 7 15.98 -7.15 -2.10
N THR A 8 16.38 -7.85 -1.03
CA THR A 8 17.53 -7.43 -0.21
C THR A 8 18.84 -7.47 -1.01
N LYS A 9 19.04 -8.51 -1.83
CA LYS A 9 20.22 -8.60 -2.71
C LYS A 9 20.24 -7.46 -3.73
N LEU A 10 19.08 -7.18 -4.33
CA LEU A 10 18.95 -6.11 -5.32
C LEU A 10 19.20 -4.73 -4.71
N LYS A 11 18.62 -4.48 -3.53
CA LYS A 11 18.83 -3.25 -2.77
C LYS A 11 20.31 -3.04 -2.42
N LYS A 12 21.01 -4.09 -1.98
CA LYS A 12 22.45 -4.01 -1.71
C LYS A 12 23.23 -3.53 -2.93
N LEU A 13 22.94 -4.06 -4.12
CA LEU A 13 23.59 -3.62 -5.37
C LEU A 13 23.30 -2.15 -5.70
N TRP A 14 22.06 -1.70 -5.49
CA TRP A 14 21.72 -0.29 -5.69
C TRP A 14 22.40 0.64 -4.70
N ASP A 15 22.50 0.22 -3.43
CA ASP A 15 23.16 0.99 -2.38
C ASP A 15 24.68 1.10 -2.66
N GLU A 16 25.32 0.01 -3.10
CA GLU A 16 26.71 0.01 -3.57
C GLU A 16 26.90 0.92 -4.78
N PHE A 17 26.02 0.83 -5.78
CA PHE A 17 26.07 1.72 -6.95
C PHE A 17 25.91 3.20 -6.57
N ALA A 18 24.96 3.52 -5.69
CA ALA A 18 24.74 4.88 -5.21
C ALA A 18 25.91 5.44 -4.40
N SER A 19 26.73 4.58 -3.79
CA SER A 19 27.96 4.98 -3.11
C SER A 19 29.10 5.33 -4.06
N LEU A 20 29.13 4.71 -5.25
CA LEU A 20 30.11 5.01 -6.30
C LEU A 20 29.73 6.24 -7.12
N ASP A 21 28.43 6.45 -7.35
CA ASP A 21 27.89 7.58 -8.11
C ASP A 21 26.86 8.36 -7.28
N PRO A 22 27.31 9.19 -6.33
CA PRO A 22 26.41 9.95 -5.47
C PRO A 22 25.70 11.04 -6.28
N LEU A 23 24.36 11.07 -6.19
CA LEU A 23 23.58 12.12 -6.86
C LEU A 23 23.98 13.52 -6.36
N PRO A 24 24.07 14.52 -7.25
CA PRO A 24 24.33 15.88 -6.85
C PRO A 24 23.20 16.43 -5.96
N PRO A 25 23.51 17.31 -4.99
CA PRO A 25 22.53 17.90 -4.10
C PRO A 25 21.40 18.57 -4.89
N SER A 26 20.18 18.50 -4.36
CA SER A 26 18.93 18.88 -5.04
C SER A 26 18.71 20.40 -5.13
N SER A 27 19.76 21.16 -5.46
CA SER A 27 19.68 22.61 -5.69
C SER A 27 19.09 22.96 -7.06
N CYS A 28 18.91 21.98 -7.95
CA CYS A 28 18.44 22.16 -9.32
C CYS A 28 17.31 21.17 -9.66
N GLY A 29 16.33 21.59 -10.47
CA GLY A 29 15.23 20.74 -10.94
C GLY A 29 15.69 19.47 -11.68
N THR A 30 16.91 19.49 -12.24
CA THR A 30 17.57 18.34 -12.88
C THR A 30 17.78 17.16 -11.91
N SER A 31 18.09 17.43 -10.65
CA SER A 31 18.31 16.37 -9.63
C SER A 31 17.02 15.59 -9.34
N LYS A 32 15.85 16.21 -9.46
CA LYS A 32 14.56 15.54 -9.26
C LYS A 32 14.26 14.58 -10.42
N LYS A 33 14.51 15.00 -11.66
CA LYS A 33 14.31 14.13 -12.84
C LYS A 33 15.26 12.93 -12.80
N LEU A 34 16.52 13.14 -12.41
CA LEU A 34 17.49 12.06 -12.26
C LEU A 34 17.08 11.06 -11.17
N ARG A 35 16.63 11.53 -10.00
CA ARG A 35 16.15 10.62 -8.95
C ARG A 35 14.92 9.81 -9.37
N ASN A 36 14.01 10.43 -10.12
CA ASN A 36 12.85 9.71 -10.68
C ASN A 36 13.31 8.64 -11.69
N GLN A 37 14.24 8.97 -12.58
CA GLN A 37 14.82 8.01 -13.54
C GLN A 37 15.45 6.81 -12.81
N ILE A 38 16.25 7.06 -11.77
CA ILE A 38 16.87 6.00 -10.97
C ILE A 38 15.79 5.13 -10.31
N GLY A 39 14.78 5.73 -9.71
CA GLY A 39 13.66 4.99 -9.10
C GLY A 39 12.90 4.13 -10.11
N SER A 40 12.65 4.64 -11.31
CA SER A 40 12.02 3.88 -12.40
C SER A 40 12.91 2.73 -12.88
N ASN A 41 14.22 2.95 -13.01
CA ASN A 41 15.18 1.90 -13.39
C ASN A 41 15.24 0.81 -12.33
N GLN A 42 15.26 1.16 -11.04
CA GLN A 42 15.21 0.21 -9.94
C GLN A 42 13.92 -0.62 -9.96
N LEU A 43 12.76 0.01 -10.21
CA LEU A 43 11.50 -0.71 -10.37
C LEU A 43 11.59 -1.73 -11.51
N MET A 44 12.07 -1.30 -12.69
CA MET A 44 12.15 -2.19 -13.85
C MET A 44 13.10 -3.37 -13.59
N GLN A 45 14.29 -3.11 -13.03
CA GLN A 45 15.24 -4.15 -12.66
C GLN A 45 14.64 -5.17 -11.68
N PHE A 46 13.87 -4.69 -10.71
CA PHE A 46 13.14 -5.55 -9.79
C PHE A 46 12.11 -6.40 -10.51
N LEU A 47 11.28 -5.83 -11.39
CA LEU A 47 10.24 -6.57 -12.11
C LEU A 47 10.80 -7.61 -13.09
N MET A 48 11.93 -7.30 -13.75
CA MET A 48 12.57 -8.19 -14.73
C MET A 48 13.15 -9.47 -14.12
N GLY A 49 13.61 -9.43 -12.86
CA GLY A 49 14.19 -10.60 -12.20
C GLY A 49 13.17 -11.47 -11.46
N LEU A 50 11.88 -11.18 -11.56
CA LEU A 50 10.83 -11.98 -10.95
C LEU A 50 10.48 -13.20 -11.79
N SER A 51 10.06 -14.27 -11.12
CA SER A 51 9.51 -15.47 -11.78
C SER A 51 8.11 -15.21 -12.33
N ASP A 52 7.72 -15.96 -13.37
CA ASP A 52 6.41 -15.94 -14.02
C ASP A 52 5.24 -16.23 -13.05
N ALA A 53 5.52 -16.89 -11.91
CA ALA A 53 4.54 -17.10 -10.84
C ALA A 53 3.94 -15.80 -10.27
N TYR A 54 4.55 -14.64 -10.55
CA TYR A 54 4.08 -13.33 -10.09
C TYR A 54 3.57 -12.43 -11.23
N ASP A 55 3.33 -12.97 -12.43
CA ASP A 55 2.92 -12.20 -13.61
C ASP A 55 1.65 -11.38 -13.38
N HIS A 56 0.69 -11.91 -12.64
CA HIS A 56 -0.53 -11.17 -12.32
C HIS A 56 -0.23 -9.86 -11.56
N VAL A 57 0.59 -9.92 -10.52
CA VAL A 57 0.97 -8.74 -9.72
C VAL A 57 1.89 -7.81 -10.52
N ARG A 58 2.73 -8.38 -11.39
CA ARG A 58 3.58 -7.61 -12.31
C ARG A 58 2.72 -6.76 -13.25
N ASN A 59 1.70 -7.34 -13.84
CA ASN A 59 0.76 -6.62 -14.71
C ASN A 59 0.01 -5.53 -13.95
N GLU A 60 -0.50 -5.83 -12.75
CA GLU A 60 -1.14 -4.83 -11.88
C GLU A 60 -0.22 -3.64 -11.59
N VAL A 61 1.04 -3.89 -11.25
CA VAL A 61 2.04 -2.84 -11.00
C VAL A 61 2.30 -1.99 -12.26
N LEU A 62 2.36 -2.61 -13.44
CA LEU A 62 2.59 -1.90 -14.70
C LEU A 62 1.41 -1.04 -15.15
N LEU A 63 0.19 -1.36 -14.70
CA LEU A 63 -1.02 -0.60 -14.99
C LEU A 63 -1.25 0.59 -14.05
N MET A 64 -0.44 0.74 -12.99
CA MET A 64 -0.57 1.87 -12.05
C MET A 64 -0.06 3.19 -12.65
N ASP A 65 -0.83 4.26 -12.47
CA ASP A 65 -0.41 5.64 -12.79
C ASP A 65 -0.56 6.57 -11.56
N PRO A 66 0.53 7.16 -11.02
CA PRO A 66 1.92 6.99 -11.46
C PRO A 66 2.50 5.63 -11.04
N LEU A 67 3.48 5.15 -11.83
CA LEU A 67 4.22 3.92 -11.52
C LEU A 67 4.77 3.95 -10.08
N PRO A 68 4.62 2.85 -9.32
CA PRO A 68 5.05 2.80 -7.93
C PRO A 68 6.58 2.78 -7.81
N THR A 69 7.10 3.03 -6.62
CA THR A 69 8.52 2.81 -6.33
C THR A 69 8.82 1.32 -6.21
N ALA A 70 10.09 0.92 -6.42
CA ALA A 70 10.53 -0.47 -6.22
C ALA A 70 10.18 -1.01 -4.82
N ALA A 71 10.27 -0.17 -3.78
CA ALA A 71 9.89 -0.54 -2.42
C ALA A 71 8.38 -0.79 -2.26
N LYS A 72 7.53 0.01 -2.91
CA LYS A 72 6.08 -0.20 -2.89
C LYS A 72 5.70 -1.47 -3.66
N ALA A 73 6.30 -1.68 -4.84
CA ALA A 73 6.12 -2.89 -5.62
C ALA A 73 6.52 -4.12 -4.78
N TYR A 74 7.71 -4.12 -4.17
CA TYR A 74 8.16 -5.18 -3.26
C TYR A 74 7.11 -5.56 -2.20
N SER A 75 6.51 -4.57 -1.52
CA SER A 75 5.46 -4.83 -0.54
C SER A 75 4.23 -5.50 -1.14
N MET A 76 3.86 -5.19 -2.39
CA MET A 76 2.77 -5.86 -3.11
C MET A 76 3.11 -7.32 -3.40
N PHE A 77 4.32 -7.59 -3.90
CA PHE A 77 4.77 -8.97 -4.17
C PHE A 77 4.90 -9.80 -2.89
N LEU A 78 5.39 -9.20 -1.80
CA LEU A 78 5.51 -9.88 -0.50
C LEU A 78 4.14 -10.29 0.05
N ARG A 79 3.11 -9.46 -0.14
CA ARG A 79 1.72 -9.80 0.22
C ARG A 79 1.22 -11.01 -0.56
N VAL A 80 1.50 -11.07 -1.86
CA VAL A 80 1.11 -12.19 -2.70
C VAL A 80 1.88 -13.45 -2.37
N GLU A 81 3.18 -13.36 -2.11
CA GLU A 81 3.99 -14.50 -1.63
C GLU A 81 3.36 -15.12 -0.37
N LYS A 82 3.08 -14.29 0.65
CA LYS A 82 2.45 -14.74 1.90
C LYS A 82 1.04 -15.30 1.69
N GLN A 83 0.25 -14.71 0.80
CA GLN A 83 -1.08 -15.23 0.47
C GLN A 83 -1.01 -16.61 -0.18
N ARG A 84 -0.03 -16.83 -1.07
CA ARG A 84 0.19 -18.14 -1.71
C ARG A 84 0.66 -19.19 -0.71
N GLU A 85 1.49 -18.83 0.26
CA GLU A 85 1.88 -19.72 1.36
C GLU A 85 0.66 -20.18 2.17
N ILE A 86 -0.23 -19.25 2.53
CA ILE A 86 -1.48 -19.56 3.25
C ILE A 86 -2.39 -20.46 2.40
N GLN A 87 -2.60 -20.13 1.13
CA GLN A 87 -3.45 -20.93 0.23
C GLN A 87 -2.89 -22.34 0.02
N SER A 88 -1.57 -22.48 -0.10
CA SER A 88 -0.91 -23.78 -0.19
C SER A 88 -1.07 -24.59 1.09
N GLY A 89 -1.06 -23.92 2.26
CA GLY A 89 -1.36 -24.56 3.54
C GLY A 89 -2.82 -24.98 3.70
N ILE A 90 -3.77 -24.20 3.15
CA ILE A 90 -5.21 -24.52 3.18
C ILE A 90 -5.52 -25.70 2.26
N LEU A 91 -4.94 -25.74 1.05
CA LEU A 91 -5.16 -26.86 0.11
C LEU A 91 -4.49 -28.17 0.55
N GLY A 92 -3.60 -28.12 1.56
CA GLY A 92 -3.00 -29.28 2.19
C GLY A 92 -3.78 -29.85 3.38
N LEU A 93 -4.89 -29.21 3.77
CA LEU A 93 -5.81 -29.70 4.78
C LEU A 93 -7.18 -29.92 4.12
N ASP A 94 -7.52 -31.18 3.98
CA ASP A 94 -8.86 -31.75 3.97
C ASP A 94 -9.99 -30.73 4.18
N GLY A 95 -10.79 -30.57 3.12
CA GLY A 95 -11.68 -29.45 2.94
C GLY A 95 -12.75 -29.30 4.01
N GLU A 96 -12.67 -28.21 4.77
CA GLU A 96 -13.80 -27.56 5.41
C GLU A 96 -13.60 -26.03 5.33
N GLY A 97 -14.51 -25.37 4.63
CA GLY A 97 -14.40 -23.98 4.21
C GLY A 97 -14.42 -22.98 5.35
N VAL A 98 -13.42 -22.10 5.39
CA VAL A 98 -13.41 -20.95 6.30
C VAL A 98 -14.18 -19.79 5.66
N MET A 99 -15.48 -19.71 5.95
CA MET A 99 -16.30 -18.52 5.73
C MET A 99 -16.15 -17.58 6.94
N ALA A 100 -15.40 -16.49 6.79
CA ALA A 100 -15.38 -15.43 7.79
C ALA A 100 -16.64 -14.56 7.63
N ALA A 101 -17.75 -14.97 8.27
CA ALA A 101 -18.92 -14.11 8.45
C ALA A 101 -18.65 -13.15 9.63
N GLN A 102 -18.46 -11.86 9.34
CA GLN A 102 -18.49 -10.84 10.39
C GLN A 102 -19.94 -10.62 10.81
N SER A 103 -20.34 -11.26 11.92
CA SER A 103 -21.59 -10.94 12.62
C SER A 103 -21.43 -9.59 13.32
N GLY A 104 -21.98 -8.54 12.71
CA GLY A 104 -22.19 -7.26 13.38
C GLY A 104 -23.40 -7.35 14.31
N ASP A 105 -23.14 -7.71 15.57
CA ASP A 105 -24.08 -7.53 16.68
C ASP A 105 -24.07 -6.06 17.10
N LEU A 106 -25.12 -5.31 16.73
CA LEU A 106 -25.41 -3.99 17.30
C LEU A 106 -26.91 -3.89 17.59
N GLY A 107 -27.27 -4.38 18.77
CA GLY A 107 -27.95 -3.57 19.79
C GLY A 107 -29.19 -2.81 19.32
N ARG A 108 -30.35 -3.46 19.45
CA ARG A 108 -31.68 -2.85 19.42
C ARG A 108 -31.82 -1.85 20.59
N GLN A 109 -31.70 -0.54 20.34
CA GLN A 109 -31.91 0.51 21.34
C GLN A 109 -33.21 1.30 21.07
N MET A 110 -34.08 1.32 22.08
CA MET A 110 -35.40 1.97 22.08
C MET A 110 -35.30 3.51 21.99
N PRO A 111 -36.32 4.22 21.47
CA PRO A 111 -36.34 5.67 21.43
C PRO A 111 -36.67 6.29 22.80
N ASN A 112 -35.77 7.13 23.31
CA ASN A 112 -35.96 7.90 24.54
C ASN A 112 -36.71 9.23 24.24
N LYS A 113 -37.89 9.44 24.84
CA LYS A 113 -38.61 10.72 24.85
C LYS A 113 -38.14 11.57 26.04
N GLY A 114 -37.58 12.75 25.75
CA GLY A 114 -37.23 13.79 26.73
C GLY A 114 -37.62 15.19 26.23
N PRO A 115 -37.76 16.19 27.12
CA PRO A 115 -38.87 17.14 27.06
C PRO A 115 -38.61 18.43 26.26
N ALA A 116 -39.73 19.03 25.83
CA ALA A 116 -39.81 20.31 25.12
C ALA A 116 -39.23 21.47 25.93
N LYS A 117 -38.40 22.30 25.29
CA LYS A 117 -37.91 23.57 25.85
C LYS A 117 -38.31 24.73 24.93
N SER A 118 -39.14 25.61 25.51
CA SER A 118 -39.65 26.87 24.97
C SER A 118 -38.51 27.78 24.47
N ARG A 119 -38.66 28.33 23.27
CA ARG A 119 -37.78 29.39 22.73
C ARG A 119 -38.29 30.75 23.19
N GLY A 120 -37.51 31.40 24.06
CA GLY A 120 -37.63 32.82 24.36
C GLY A 120 -37.22 33.68 23.17
N PHE A 121 -38.03 34.69 22.89
CA PHE A 121 -37.88 35.73 21.88
C PHE A 121 -36.85 36.76 22.36
N VAL A 122 -35.83 37.07 21.55
CA VAL A 122 -34.84 38.11 21.86
C VAL A 122 -35.20 39.38 21.10
N ASP A 123 -35.42 40.45 21.87
CA ASP A 123 -35.78 41.80 21.43
C ASP A 123 -34.62 42.46 20.64
N LYS A 124 -34.95 43.15 19.55
CA LYS A 124 -34.02 43.86 18.66
C LYS A 124 -34.08 45.36 18.91
N ARG A 125 -33.44 45.86 19.99
CA ARG A 125 -33.04 47.28 20.10
C ARG A 125 -31.86 47.41 21.05
N GLN A 126 -30.67 47.68 20.52
CA GLN A 126 -29.73 48.72 20.97
C GLN A 126 -28.41 48.60 20.18
N LEU A 127 -28.33 49.23 19.01
CA LEU A 127 -27.07 49.72 18.43
C LEU A 127 -27.41 51.02 17.71
N LEU A 128 -27.27 52.12 18.45
CA LEU A 128 -27.03 53.47 17.95
C LEU A 128 -25.76 53.94 18.65
#